data_AF-A0AAV3WWH8-F1
#
_entry.id   AF-A0AAV3WWH8-F1
#
_cell.length_a   1.000
_cell.length_b   1.000
_cell.length_c   1.000
_cell.angle_alpha   90.00
_cell.angle_beta   90.00
_cell.angle_gamma   90.00
#
_symmetry.space_group_name_H-M   'P 1'
#
loop_
_entity.id
_entity.type
_entity.pdbx_description
1 polymer ?
#
loop_
_entity_poly.entity_id
_entity_poly.type
_entity_poly.pdbx_seq_one_letter_code
_entity_poly.pdbx_strand_id
1 'polypeptide(L)'
;MIKYSEEKTTYTKLGQLLGSSRQNVKNLALSLEKKGFITITIEPSNKRNTLIILTKKAHEYSEAVFDNHTDYLNNIFQDYSNDEIHLFYNMITKLYAGVERLEETFNE
;
A
#
# COMPACT_ATOMS: atom_id res chain seq x y z
N MET A 1 3.63 -1.66 -0.75
CA MET A 1 2.20 -1.99 -0.97
C MET A 1 1.84 -2.18 -2.44
N ILE A 2 2.08 -1.23 -3.37
CA ILE A 2 1.73 -1.45 -4.79
C ILE A 2 2.54 -2.59 -5.44
N LYS A 3 3.81 -2.80 -5.06
CA LYS A 3 4.62 -3.97 -5.47
C LYS A 3 4.04 -5.32 -5.00
N TYR A 4 3.25 -5.32 -3.93
CA TYR A 4 2.64 -6.52 -3.33
C TYR A 4 1.16 -6.68 -3.69
N SER A 5 0.57 -5.68 -4.35
CA SER A 5 -0.74 -5.76 -4.97
C SER A 5 -0.53 -6.34 -6.36
N GLU A 6 -1.38 -7.26 -6.80
CA GLU A 6 -1.34 -7.78 -8.17
C GLU A 6 -1.17 -6.61 -9.16
N GLU A 7 -0.35 -6.81 -10.21
CA GLU A 7 0.09 -5.80 -11.20
C GLU A 7 -1.02 -4.92 -11.79
N LYS A 8 -2.27 -5.30 -11.56
CA LYS A 8 -3.50 -4.61 -11.93
C LYS A 8 -4.29 -4.30 -10.66
N THR A 9 -4.45 -3.02 -10.37
CA THR A 9 -5.19 -2.58 -9.19
C THR A 9 -5.99 -1.32 -9.48
N THR A 10 -7.15 -1.16 -8.83
CA THR A 10 -8.07 -0.03 -8.99
C THR A 10 -7.96 0.96 -7.82
N TYR A 11 -8.43 2.21 -8.01
CA TYR A 11 -8.48 3.20 -6.92
C TYR A 11 -9.27 2.72 -5.69
N THR A 12 -10.34 1.97 -5.92
CA THR A 12 -11.19 1.45 -4.83
C THR A 12 -10.43 0.43 -3.99
N LYS A 13 -9.71 -0.50 -4.64
CA LYS A 13 -8.91 -1.52 -3.95
C LYS A 13 -7.73 -0.90 -3.21
N LEU A 14 -7.08 0.11 -3.79
CA LEU A 14 -6.05 0.90 -3.09
C LEU A 14 -6.61 1.72 -1.93
N GLY A 15 -7.82 2.27 -2.06
CA GLY A 15 -8.47 3.01 -0.97
C GLY A 15 -8.66 2.15 0.26
N GLN A 16 -9.19 0.94 0.07
CA GLN A 16 -9.31 -0.06 1.14
C GLN A 16 -7.94 -0.46 1.70
N LEU A 17 -6.97 -0.78 0.83
CA LEU A 17 -5.64 -1.20 1.26
C LEU A 17 -4.87 -0.12 2.04
N LEU A 18 -5.08 1.15 1.68
CA LEU A 18 -4.37 2.29 2.27
C LEU A 18 -5.15 2.94 3.43
N GLY A 19 -6.33 2.43 3.79
CA GLY A 19 -7.20 3.07 4.78
C GLY A 19 -7.54 4.51 4.40
N SER A 20 -7.75 4.78 3.11
CA SER A 20 -7.88 6.14 2.60
C SER A 20 -8.99 6.29 1.57
N SER A 21 -9.53 7.50 1.45
CA SER A 21 -10.62 7.76 0.50
C SER A 21 -10.16 7.53 -0.94
N ARG A 22 -11.09 7.06 -1.79
CA ARG A 22 -10.86 6.89 -3.23
C ARG A 22 -10.30 8.16 -3.89
N GLN A 23 -10.75 9.33 -3.45
CA GLN A 23 -10.29 10.60 -3.98
C GLN A 23 -8.84 10.92 -3.58
N ASN A 24 -8.43 10.59 -2.36
CA ASN A 24 -7.05 10.76 -1.93
C ASN A 24 -6.11 9.85 -2.73
N VAL A 25 -6.50 8.59 -2.90
CA VAL A 25 -5.77 7.63 -3.72
C VAL A 25 -5.66 8.09 -5.18
N LYS A 26 -6.72 8.65 -5.75
CA LYS A 26 -6.70 9.21 -7.12
C LYS A 26 -5.67 10.34 -7.25
N ASN A 27 -5.64 11.27 -6.29
CA ASN A 27 -4.68 12.37 -6.30
C ASN A 27 -3.23 11.86 -6.19
N LEU A 28 -3.01 10.86 -5.33
CA LEU A 28 -1.71 10.22 -5.19
C LEU A 28 -1.28 9.52 -6.49
N ALA A 29 -2.19 8.78 -7.12
CA ALA A 29 -1.91 8.10 -8.39
C ALA A 29 -1.54 9.10 -9.51
N LEU A 30 -2.31 10.18 -9.67
CA LEU A 30 -1.98 11.21 -10.68
C LEU A 30 -0.61 11.85 -10.44
N SER A 31 -0.22 12.05 -9.18
CA SER A 31 1.12 12.54 -8.83
C SER A 31 2.22 11.55 -9.21
N LEU A 32 1.98 10.25 -8.96
CA LEU A 32 2.91 9.18 -9.31
C LEU A 32 3.02 8.97 -10.84
N GLU A 33 1.92 9.12 -11.57
CA GLU A 33 1.89 9.06 -13.03
C GLU A 33 2.69 10.23 -13.64
N LYS A 34 2.47 11.45 -13.15
CA LYS A 34 3.24 12.63 -13.57
C LYS A 34 4.74 12.47 -13.34
N LYS A 35 5.13 11.74 -12.29
CA LYS A 35 6.53 11.41 -11.98
C LYS A 35 7.06 10.19 -12.77
N GLY A 36 6.22 9.53 -13.56
CA GLY A 36 6.57 8.39 -14.41
C GLY A 36 6.71 7.07 -13.65
N PHE A 37 6.18 6.95 -12.44
CA PHE A 37 6.24 5.73 -11.62
C PHE A 37 5.09 4.77 -11.89
N ILE A 38 3.94 5.27 -12.37
CA ILE A 38 2.80 4.44 -12.75
C ILE A 38 2.25 4.86 -14.11
N THR A 39 1.47 3.98 -14.72
CA THR A 39 0.61 4.27 -15.85
C THR A 39 -0.82 3.94 -15.49
N ILE A 40 -1.74 4.84 -15.83
CA ILE A 40 -3.17 4.69 -15.55
C ILE A 40 -3.87 4.35 -16.87
N THR A 41 -4.45 3.16 -16.96
CA THR A 41 -5.17 2.69 -18.15
C THR A 41 -6.60 2.31 -17.83
N ILE A 42 -7.44 2.20 -18.85
CA ILE A 42 -8.79 1.64 -18.70
C ILE A 42 -8.69 0.12 -18.83
N GLU A 43 -9.45 -0.60 -18.01
CA GLU A 43 -9.54 -2.06 -18.12
C GLU A 43 -10.25 -2.44 -19.44
N PRO A 44 -9.63 -3.29 -20.30
CA PRO A 44 -10.22 -3.66 -21.58
C PRO A 44 -11.56 -4.39 -21.46
N SER A 45 -11.74 -5.20 -20.41
CA SER A 45 -12.95 -5.99 -20.16
C SER A 45 -14.07 -5.19 -19.49
N ASN A 46 -13.74 -4.11 -18.76
CA ASN A 46 -14.73 -3.25 -18.11
C ASN A 46 -14.27 -1.80 -18.11
N LYS A 47 -14.81 -1.00 -19.03
CA LYS A 47 -14.45 0.43 -19.18
C LYS A 47 -14.72 1.30 -17.95
N ARG A 48 -15.46 0.79 -16.96
CA ARG A 48 -15.70 1.47 -15.67
C ARG A 48 -14.55 1.31 -14.68
N ASN A 49 -13.63 0.39 -14.94
CA ASN A 49 -12.47 0.14 -14.10
C ASN A 49 -11.22 0.81 -14.66
N THR A 50 -10.47 1.43 -13.74
CA THR A 50 -9.15 2.00 -14.02
C THR A 50 -8.09 1.05 -13.47
N LEU A 51 -7.12 0.70 -14.30
CA LEU A 51 -5.95 -0.08 -13.94
C LEU A 51 -4.77 0.85 -13.68
N ILE A 52 -4.11 0.62 -12.55
CA ILE A 52 -2.84 1.25 -12.20
C ILE A 52 -1.75 0.20 -12.36
N ILE A 53 -0.76 0.50 -13.19
CA ILE A 53 0.35 -0.40 -13.54
C ILE A 53 1.67 0.28 -13.18
N LEU A 54 2.62 -0.46 -12.59
CA LEU A 54 3.96 0.05 -12.31
C LEU A 54 4.77 0.17 -13.60
N THR A 55 5.58 1.24 -13.70
CA THR A 55 6.54 1.38 -14.81
C THR A 55 7.87 0.72 -14.45
N LYS A 56 8.72 0.49 -15.45
CA LYS A 56 10.11 0.03 -15.24
C LYS A 56 10.87 0.93 -14.24
N LYS A 57 10.67 2.25 -14.34
CA LYS A 57 11.26 3.23 -13.43
C LYS A 57 10.86 2.99 -11.97
N ALA A 58 9.61 2.58 -11.72
CA ALA A 58 9.18 2.24 -10.36
C ALA A 58 9.79 0.93 -9.85
N HIS A 59 10.01 -0.05 -10.71
CA HIS A 59 10.74 -1.26 -10.34
C HIS A 59 12.18 -0.95 -9.96
N GLU A 60 12.92 -0.21 -10.81
CA GLU A 60 14.30 0.19 -10.57
C GLU A 60 14.45 1.03 -9.30
N TYR A 61 13.57 2.03 -9.11
CA TYR A 61 13.55 2.84 -7.89
C TYR A 61 13.22 1.99 -6.66
N SER A 62 12.27 1.05 -6.78
CA SER A 62 11.92 0.19 -5.67
C SER A 62 13.09 -0.69 -5.26
N GLU A 63 13.85 -1.27 -6.20
CA GLU A 63 15.02 -2.10 -5.88
C GLU A 63 16.09 -1.29 -5.13
N ALA A 64 16.44 -0.11 -5.64
CA ALA A 64 17.41 0.78 -4.99
C ALA A 64 16.99 1.27 -3.59
N VAL A 65 15.69 1.37 -3.33
CA VAL A 65 15.15 1.81 -2.03
C VAL A 65 14.85 0.63 -1.09
N PHE A 66 14.60 -0.57 -1.62
CA PHE A 66 14.24 -1.74 -0.82
C PHE A 66 15.40 -2.24 0.04
N ASP A 67 16.62 -2.22 -0.51
CA ASP A 67 17.83 -2.61 0.22
C ASP A 67 18.00 -1.73 1.48
N ASN A 68 17.81 -0.42 1.33
CA ASN A 68 17.85 0.51 2.46
C ASN A 68 16.71 0.26 3.48
N HIS A 69 15.53 -0.14 3.00
CA HIS A 69 14.35 -0.30 3.85
C HIS A 69 14.46 -1.51 4.78
N THR A 70 15.07 -2.60 4.31
CA THR A 70 15.37 -3.77 5.13
C THR A 70 16.38 -3.43 6.22
N ASP A 71 17.44 -2.70 5.85
CA ASP A 71 18.46 -2.26 6.81
C ASP A 71 17.89 -1.32 7.88
N TYR A 72 16.97 -0.42 7.52
CA TYR A 72 16.30 0.42 8.50
C TYR A 72 15.43 -0.38 9.46
N LEU A 73 14.66 -1.35 8.97
CA LEU A 73 13.84 -2.21 9.84
C LEU A 73 14.72 -3.05 10.77
N ASN A 74 15.80 -3.63 10.25
CA ASN A 74 16.76 -4.38 11.07
C ASN A 74 17.36 -3.50 12.16
N ASN A 75 17.71 -2.24 11.87
CA ASN A 75 18.21 -1.31 12.88
C ASN A 75 17.15 -0.91 13.92
N ILE A 76 15.91 -0.65 13.50
CA ILE A 76 14.82 -0.29 14.42
C ILE A 76 14.50 -1.45 15.38
N PHE A 77 14.53 -2.68 14.87
CA PHE A 77 14.18 -3.88 15.63
C PHE A 77 15.38 -4.66 16.17
N GLN A 78 16.61 -4.11 16.09
CA GLN A 78 17.84 -4.85 16.42
C GLN A 78 17.89 -5.38 17.85
N ASP A 79 17.27 -4.65 18.79
CA ASP A 79 17.26 -5.00 20.21
C ASP A 79 16.09 -5.93 20.59
N TYR A 80 15.19 -6.22 19.66
CA TYR A 80 14.01 -7.06 19.90
C TYR A 80 14.32 -8.51 19.57
N SER A 81 13.93 -9.40 20.47
CA SER A 81 13.88 -10.83 20.16
C SER A 81 12.76 -11.14 19.15
N ASN A 82 12.88 -12.27 18.46
CA ASN A 82 11.83 -12.74 17.55
C ASN A 82 10.48 -12.88 18.26
N ASP A 83 10.47 -13.34 19.52
CA ASP A 83 9.24 -13.49 20.31
C ASP A 83 8.59 -12.13 20.61
N GLU A 84 9.38 -11.09 20.90
CA GLU A 84 8.88 -9.73 21.10
C GLU A 84 8.34 -9.12 19.80
N ILE A 85 9.00 -9.38 18.67
CA ILE A 85 8.50 -8.95 17.34
C ILE A 85 7.16 -9.64 17.04
N HIS A 86 7.04 -10.94 17.31
CA HIS A 86 5.79 -11.67 17.14
C HIS A 86 4.68 -11.17 18.07
N LEU A 87 5.02 -10.88 19.33
CA LEU A 87 4.08 -10.28 20.27
C LEU A 87 3.61 -8.91 19.80
N PHE A 88 4.53 -8.05 19.37
CA PHE A 88 4.23 -6.73 18.85
C PHE A 88 3.30 -6.80 17.64
N TYR A 89 3.59 -7.69 16.68
CA TYR A 89 2.73 -7.95 15.53
C TYR A 89 1.30 -8.32 15.98
N ASN A 90 1.17 -9.26 16.91
CA ASN A 90 -0.15 -9.66 17.42
C ASN A 90 -0.90 -8.51 18.10
N MET A 91 -0.19 -7.64 18.84
CA MET A 91 -0.80 -6.49 19.51
C MET A 91 -1.27 -5.44 18.50
N ILE A 92 -0.45 -5.09 17.50
CA ILE A 92 -0.81 -4.08 16.52
C ILE A 92 -1.94 -4.56 15.61
N THR A 93 -1.99 -5.85 15.25
CA THR A 93 -3.13 -6.42 14.50
C THR A 93 -4.44 -6.37 15.30
N LYS A 94 -4.40 -6.67 16.61
CA LYS A 94 -5.57 -6.54 17.48
C LYS A 94 -6.07 -5.09 17.59
N LEU A 95 -5.14 -4.14 17.68
CA LEU A 95 -5.46 -2.72 17.67
C LEU A 95 -6.13 -2.32 16.35
N TYR A 96 -5.54 -2.72 15.22
CA TYR A 96 -6.08 -2.42 13.90
C TYR A 96 -7.51 -2.95 13.73
N ALA A 97 -7.78 -4.20 14.11
CA ALA A 97 -9.13 -4.76 14.10
C ALA A 97 -10.11 -3.99 15.01
N GLY A 98 -9.63 -3.40 16.11
CA GLY A 98 -10.43 -2.54 16.98
C GLY A 98 -10.80 -1.20 16.32
N VAL A 99 -9.86 -0.61 15.59
CA VAL A 99 -10.08 0.64 14.83
C VAL A 99 -11.05 0.40 13.68
N GLU A 100 -10.91 -0.69 12.92
CA GLU A 100 -11.84 -1.01 11.83
C GLU A 100 -13.29 -1.14 12.34
N ARG A 101 -13.51 -1.85 13.45
CA ARG A 101 -14.84 -1.93 14.09
C ARG A 101 -15.40 -0.56 14.47
N LEU A 102 -14.54 0.35 14.94
CA LEU A 102 -14.96 1.72 15.27
C LEU A 102 -15.35 2.50 14.01
N GLU A 103 -14.58 2.40 12.93
CA GLU A 103 -14.89 3.06 11.66
C GLU A 103 -16.22 2.57 11.05
N GLU A 104 -16.54 1.29 11.20
CA GLU A 104 -17.84 0.73 10.79
C GLU A 104 -19.01 1.40 11.52
N THR A 105 -18.87 1.72 12.82
CA THR A 105 -19.93 2.43 13.59
C THR A 105 -20.21 3.86 13.12
N PHE A 106 -19.30 4.48 12.37
CA PHE A 106 -19.49 5.82 11.80
C PHE A 106 -20.02 5.82 10.37
N ASN A 107 -20.10 4.64 9.74
CA ASN A 107 -20.58 4.46 8.37
C ASN A 107 -22.02 3.88 8.29
N GLU A 108 -22.67 3.66 9.45
CA GLU A 108 -24.12 3.40 9.61
C GLU A 108 -24.89 4.70 9.84
#